data_AF-A0A656YXD1-F1
#
_entry.id   AF-A0A656YXD1-F1
#
_cell.length_a   1.000
_cell.length_b   1.000
_cell.length_c   1.000
_cell.angle_alpha   90.00
_cell.angle_beta   90.00
_cell.angle_gamma   90.00
#
_symmetry.space_group_name_H-M   'P 1'
#
loop_
_entity.id
_entity.type
_entity.pdbx_description
1 polymer ?
#
loop_
_entity_poly.entity_id
_entity_poly.type
_entity_poly.pdbx_seq_one_letter_code
_entity_poly.pdbx_strand_id
1 'polypeptide(L)' 'LKAVLKNAIEMNSNFEKLPRFYLIDHRKEGENCPENRKQVEKNHAGGTTKFVIRLSDVNTPVNN' A
#
# COMPACT_ATOMS: atom_id res chain seq x y z
N LEU A 1 2.15 -10.75 2.79
CA LEU A 1 3.54 -10.72 3.30
C LEU A 1 4.49 -11.64 2.54
N LYS A 2 4.22 -12.96 2.47
CA LYS A 2 5.12 -13.94 1.82
C LYS A 2 5.52 -13.58 0.38
N ALA A 3 4.56 -13.14 -0.45
CA ALA A 3 4.82 -12.75 -1.83
C ALA A 3 5.69 -11.48 -1.97
N VAL A 4 5.50 -10.50 -1.08
CA VAL A 4 6.29 -9.24 -1.08
C VAL A 4 7.76 -9.54 -0.79
N LEU A 5 8.02 -10.30 0.29
CA LEU A 5 9.37 -10.64 0.72
C LEU A 5 10.07 -11.58 -0.29
N LYS A 6 9.34 -12.57 -0.82
CA LYS A 6 9.87 -13.48 -1.83
C LYS A 6 10.30 -12.72 -3.10
N ASN A 7 9.45 -11.83 -3.61
CA ASN A 7 9.78 -11.07 -4.82
C ASN A 7 10.93 -10.07 -4.59
N ALA A 8 11.02 -9.47 -3.40
CA ALA A 8 12.15 -8.62 -3.03
C ALA A 8 13.49 -9.37 -3.10
N ILE A 9 13.52 -10.59 -2.57
CA ILE A 9 14.71 -11.47 -2.62
C ILE A 9 15.03 -11.87 -4.07
N GLU A 10 14.03 -12.35 -4.82
CA GLU A 10 14.21 -12.82 -6.20
C GLU A 10 14.71 -11.71 -7.14
N MET A 11 14.32 -10.46 -6.89
CA MET A 11 14.74 -9.30 -7.67
C MET A 11 16.01 -8.62 -7.13
N ASN A 12 16.69 -9.22 -6.15
CA ASN A 12 17.86 -8.66 -5.47
C ASN A 12 17.61 -7.22 -4.97
N SER A 13 16.43 -6.99 -4.39
CA SER A 13 15.97 -5.68 -3.92
C SER A 13 16.01 -4.57 -4.99
N ASN A 14 16.02 -4.91 -6.28
CA ASN A 14 15.94 -3.93 -7.36
C ASN A 14 14.52 -3.35 -7.44
N PHE A 15 14.37 -2.10 -6.98
CA PHE A 15 13.08 -1.40 -6.92
C PHE A 15 12.42 -1.19 -8.29
N GLU A 16 13.19 -1.08 -9.37
CA GLU A 16 12.67 -0.92 -10.74
C GLU A 16 11.99 -2.18 -11.25
N LYS A 17 12.41 -3.35 -10.74
CA LYS A 17 11.87 -4.67 -11.10
C LYS A 17 10.73 -5.11 -10.20
N LEU A 18 10.52 -4.43 -9.07
CA LEU A 18 9.44 -4.78 -8.14
C LEU A 18 8.09 -4.26 -8.64
N PRO A 19 7.00 -5.02 -8.43
CA PRO A 19 5.66 -4.52 -8.69
C PRO A 19 5.39 -3.20 -7.96
N ARG A 20 4.94 -2.18 -8.69
CA ARG A 20 4.76 -0.80 -8.19
C ARG A 20 3.79 -0.68 -7.00
N PHE A 21 2.93 -1.67 -6.79
CA PHE A 21 2.00 -1.71 -5.66
C PHE A 21 2.63 -2.26 -4.36
N TYR A 22 3.81 -2.88 -4.41
CA TYR A 22 4.57 -3.23 -3.21
C TYR A 22 5.29 -2.04 -2.57
N LEU A 23 5.39 -0.95 -3.33
CA LEU A 23 6.15 0.25 -2.96
C LEU A 23 5.24 1.37 -2.44
N ILE A 24 4.18 1.02 -1.70
CA ILE A 24 3.27 2.02 -1.11
C ILE A 24 4.05 2.99 -0.18
N ASP A 25 5.08 2.50 0.52
CA ASP A 25 5.94 3.33 1.38
C ASP A 25 6.85 4.30 0.60
N HIS A 26 6.99 4.17 -0.73
CA HIS A 26 7.65 5.17 -1.58
C HIS A 26 6.69 6.23 -2.13
N ARG A 27 5.40 6.17 -1.77
CA ARG A 27 4.41 7.14 -2.22
C ARG A 27 4.29 8.30 -1.26
N LYS A 28 3.88 9.44 -1.80
CA LYS A 28 3.59 10.64 -1.01
C LYS A 28 2.14 10.63 -0.56
N GLU A 29 1.89 11.26 0.58
CA GLU A 29 0.54 11.57 1.03
C GLU A 29 -0.24 12.30 -0.07
N GLY A 30 -1.49 11.90 -0.28
CA GLY A 30 -2.36 12.49 -1.31
C GLY A 30 -2.18 11.93 -2.72
N GLU A 31 -1.15 11.12 -3.00
CA GLU A 31 -1.05 10.42 -4.30
C GLU A 31 -2.11 9.33 -4.43
N ASN A 32 -2.63 9.15 -5.65
CA ASN A 32 -3.57 8.09 -5.94
C ASN A 32 -2.85 6.75 -6.08
N CYS A 33 -3.43 5.70 -5.50
CA CYS A 33 -2.97 4.34 -5.73
C CYS A 33 -3.29 3.90 -7.17
N PRO A 34 -2.33 3.37 -7.93
CA PRO A 34 -2.55 2.93 -9.31
C PRO A 34 -3.49 1.72 -9.40
N GLU A 35 -3.63 0.92 -8.33
CA GLU A 35 -4.49 -0.28 -8.33
C GLU A 35 -5.97 0.05 -8.10
N ASN A 36 -6.27 0.93 -7.14
CA ASN A 36 -7.64 1.18 -6.69
C ASN A 36 -8.06 2.66 -6.76
N ARG A 37 -7.18 3.53 -7.25
CA ARG A 37 -7.36 5.00 -7.39
C ARG A 37 -7.67 5.74 -6.08
N LYS A 38 -7.60 5.09 -4.92
CA LYS A 38 -7.79 5.72 -3.61
C LYS A 38 -6.54 6.48 -3.21
N GLN A 39 -6.71 7.55 -2.42
CA GLN A 39 -5.60 8.36 -1.95
C GLN A 39 -4.81 7.64 -0.86
N VAL A 40 -3.49 7.82 -0.88
CA VAL A 40 -2.58 7.39 0.19
C VAL A 40 -2.71 8.36 1.37
N GLU A 41 -3.01 7.82 2.55
CA GLU A 41 -3.06 8.55 3.82
C GLU A 41 -1.72 8.40 4.56
N LYS A 42 -1.26 9.48 5.19
CA LYS A 42 -0.11 9.46 6.10
C LYS A 42 -0.60 9.32 7.54
N ASN A 43 -0.11 8.32 8.25
CA ASN A 43 -0.44 8.07 9.65
C ASN A 43 0.84 8.09 10.50
N HIS A 44 0.81 8.72 11.67
CA HIS A 44 1.90 8.69 12.64
C HIS A 44 1.47 7.89 13.86
N ALA A 45 2.12 6.76 14.09
CA ALA A 45 1.82 5.88 15.23
C ALA A 45 3.12 5.33 15.82
N GLY A 46 3.29 5.47 17.14
CA GLY A 46 4.47 4.95 17.86
C GLY A 46 5.81 5.52 17.36
N GLY A 47 5.85 6.83 17.07
CA GLY A 47 7.05 7.50 16.55
C GLY A 47 7.41 7.15 15.09
N THR A 48 6.59 6.34 14.41
CA THR A 48 6.82 5.92 13.03
C THR A 48 5.77 6.51 12.09
N THR A 49 6.22 7.02 10.95
CA THR A 49 5.36 7.43 9.83
C THR A 49 5.01 6.21 8.99
N LYS A 50 3.73 6.01 8.71
CA LYS A 50 3.19 4.93 7.89
C LYS A 50 2.35 5.52 6.76
N PHE A 51 2.43 4.92 5.57
CA PHE A 51 1.58 5.24 4.44
C PHE A 51 0.56 4.13 4.23
N VAL A 52 -0.72 4.46 4.29
CA VAL A 52 -1.80 3.48 4.24
C VAL A 52 -2.83 3.87 3.19
N ILE A 53 -3.44 2.88 2.55
CA ILE A 53 -4.61 3.09 1.69
C ILE A 53 -5.77 2.44 2.42
N ARG A 54 -6.73 3.23 2.91
CA ARG A 54 -7.95 2.67 3.48
C ARG A 54 -8.78 2.09 2.36
N LEU A 55 -8.91 0.76 2.36
CA LEU A 55 -9.96 0.12 1.61
C LEU A 55 -11.26 0.50 2.34
N SER A 56 -11.96 1.54 1.86
CA SER A 56 -13.34 1.85 2.27
C SER A 56 -14.13 0.58 2.49
N ASP A 57 -14.89 0.54 3.58
CA ASP A 57 -15.62 -0.64 4.03
C ASP A 57 -16.31 -1.33 2.86
N VAL A 58 -16.02 -2.61 2.70
CA VAL A 58 -16.81 -3.49 1.84
C VAL A 58 -18.26 -3.29 2.25
N ASN A 59 -19.10 -2.83 1.31
CA ASN A 59 -20.54 -2.70 1.47
C ASN A 59 -21.09 -3.87 2.29
N THR A 60 -21.34 -3.64 3.58
CA THR A 60 -22.20 -4.54 4.34
C THR A 60 -23.59 -4.15 3.88
N PRO A 61 -24.36 -5.03 3.21
CA PRO A 61 -25.72 -4.69 2.85
C PRO A 61 -26.47 -4.39 4.15
N VAL A 62 -27.03 -3.19 4.25
CA VAL A 62 -27.99 -2.85 5.30
C VAL A 62 -29.26 -3.64 4.97
N ASN A 63 -29.36 -4.85 5.52
CA ASN A 63 -30.60 -5.61 5.60
C ASN A 63 -31.16 -5.45 7.01
N ASN A 64 -32.10 -4.52 7.18
CA ASN A 64 -33.45 -4.75 7.72
C ASN A 64 -34.22 -3.43 7.80
#